data_AF-A0AAV0CPH0-F1
#
_entry.id   AF-A0AAV0CPH0-F1
#
_cell.length_a   1.000
_cell.length_b   1.000
_cell.length_c   1.000
_cell.angle_alpha   90.00
_cell.angle_beta   90.00
_cell.angle_gamma   90.00
#
_symmetry.space_group_name_H-M   'P 1'
#
loop_
_entity.id
_entity.type
_entity.pdbx_description
1 polymer ?
#
loop_
_entity_poly.entity_id
_entity_poly.type
_entity_poly.pdbx_seq_one_letter_code
_entity_poly.pdbx_strand_id
1 'polypeptide(L)'
;MNFIGSETQKTKRKGRGSAKGNNIMLAVAKDGKIKVQFDSARKTWKAVGPKASWWSSAIGIHTRDCCDPFYDKWDDVPACQKAMIRHRMLDWFECDNDKLFDEVLIRDARESYNDWKSDLSVYFKNKGGMQAKRPINVRSDEQWQKCC
;
A
#
# COMPACT_ATOMS: atom_id res chain seq x y z
N MET A 1 -36.29 2.54 32.13
CA MET A 1 -35.34 1.89 31.19
C MET A 1 -35.90 2.08 29.80
N ASN A 2 -35.15 2.70 28.88
CA ASN A 2 -35.30 2.51 27.43
C ASN A 2 -34.02 3.01 26.76
N PHE A 3 -33.40 2.11 25.99
CA PHE A 3 -32.10 2.24 25.37
C PHE A 3 -32.16 3.19 24.16
N ILE A 4 -31.26 4.19 24.13
CA ILE A 4 -30.99 4.99 22.93
C ILE A 4 -29.94 4.23 22.13
N GLY A 5 -30.34 3.76 20.94
CA GLY A 5 -29.43 3.15 19.98
C GLY A 5 -28.38 4.18 19.53
N SER A 6 -27.12 3.89 19.81
CA SER A 6 -26.00 4.66 19.30
C SER A 6 -25.73 4.27 17.85
N GLU A 7 -26.24 5.08 16.91
CA GLU A 7 -25.75 5.08 15.54
C GLU A 7 -24.25 5.40 15.56
N THR A 8 -23.44 4.38 15.32
CA THR A 8 -22.01 4.53 15.10
C THR A 8 -21.83 5.27 13.78
N GLN A 9 -21.58 6.58 13.88
CA GLN A 9 -21.17 7.40 12.75
C GLN A 9 -19.96 6.75 12.07
N LYS A 10 -20.20 6.17 10.88
CA LYS A 10 -19.15 5.71 9.97
C LYS A 10 -18.29 6.92 9.62
N THR A 11 -17.14 7.02 10.28
CA THR A 11 -16.14 8.05 9.98
C THR A 11 -15.74 7.93 8.51
N LYS A 12 -16.14 8.91 7.71
CA LYS A 12 -15.72 9.05 6.31
C LYS A 12 -14.19 9.01 6.29
N ARG A 13 -13.62 7.95 5.71
CA ARG A 13 -12.18 7.83 5.45
C ARG A 13 -11.80 8.95 4.47
N LYS A 14 -11.31 10.09 4.99
CA LYS A 14 -10.71 11.16 4.18
C LYS A 14 -9.64 10.54 3.29
N GLY A 15 -9.63 10.90 2.01
CA GLY A 15 -8.69 10.38 1.00
C GLY A 15 -7.26 10.38 1.51
N ARG A 16 -6.73 9.18 1.78
CA ARG A 16 -5.39 8.93 2.32
C ARG A 16 -4.49 8.44 1.18
N GLY A 17 -3.78 9.35 0.52
CA GLY A 17 -2.87 8.96 -0.55
C GLY A 17 -1.66 9.87 -0.66
N SER A 18 -1.82 11.00 -1.34
CA SER A 18 -0.71 11.85 -1.76
C SER A 18 0.03 12.54 -0.59
N ALA A 19 -0.68 13.15 0.35
CA ALA A 19 -0.05 13.82 1.49
C ALA A 19 0.78 12.87 2.39
N LYS A 20 0.36 11.62 2.55
CA LYS A 20 1.10 10.64 3.36
C LYS A 20 2.42 10.22 2.71
N GLY A 21 2.42 9.98 1.40
CA GLY A 21 3.66 9.66 0.66
C GLY A 21 4.67 10.80 0.76
N ASN A 22 4.21 12.04 0.56
CA ASN A 22 5.06 13.22 0.70
C ASN A 22 5.61 13.37 2.12
N ASN A 23 4.80 13.14 3.15
CA ASN A 23 5.27 13.19 4.54
C ASN A 23 6.35 12.14 4.83
N ILE A 24 6.21 10.92 4.27
CA ILE A 24 7.22 9.88 4.41
C ILE A 24 8.51 10.29 3.70
N MET A 25 8.43 10.74 2.43
CA MET A 25 9.60 11.18 1.68
C MET A 25 10.34 12.33 2.36
N LEU A 26 9.63 13.35 2.85
CA LEU A 26 10.23 14.48 3.56
C LEU A 26 10.96 14.05 4.82
N ALA A 27 10.37 13.11 5.56
CA ALA A 27 10.96 12.58 6.77
C ALA A 27 12.15 11.64 6.51
N VAL A 28 12.16 10.92 5.37
CA VAL A 28 13.32 10.13 4.92
C VAL A 28 14.45 11.04 4.48
N ALA A 29 14.15 12.12 3.76
CA ALA A 29 15.13 13.11 3.34
C ALA A 29 15.76 13.88 4.53
N LYS A 30 14.95 14.15 5.57
CA LYS A 30 15.41 14.90 6.75
C LYS A 30 16.15 14.01 7.76
N ASP A 31 15.58 12.86 8.12
CA ASP A 31 16.03 12.07 9.26
C ASP A 31 16.72 10.76 8.85
N GLY A 32 16.85 10.51 7.54
CA GLY A 32 17.30 9.22 6.99
C GLY A 32 16.18 8.18 6.93
N LYS A 33 16.53 6.97 6.47
CA LYS A 33 15.60 5.85 6.31
C LYS A 33 14.95 5.47 7.66
N ILE A 34 13.72 5.01 7.58
CA ILE A 34 12.91 4.64 8.75
C ILE A 34 13.32 3.25 9.21
N LYS A 35 13.77 3.12 10.46
CA LYS A 35 14.17 1.84 11.03
C LYS A 35 12.97 0.97 11.38
N VAL A 36 12.98 -0.26 10.88
CA VAL A 36 11.99 -1.30 11.17
C VAL A 36 12.67 -2.47 11.84
N GLN A 37 12.08 -2.99 12.91
CA GLN A 37 12.49 -4.24 13.53
C GLN A 37 11.49 -5.33 13.20
N PHE A 38 12.00 -6.50 12.83
CA PHE A 38 11.20 -7.68 12.55
C PHE A 38 11.19 -8.61 13.77
N ASP A 39 10.00 -9.07 14.14
CA ASP A 39 9.82 -10.12 15.15
C ASP A 39 9.84 -11.46 14.41
N SER A 40 10.97 -12.17 14.52
CA SER A 40 11.19 -13.46 13.87
C SER A 40 10.27 -14.56 14.39
N ALA A 41 9.85 -14.50 15.66
CA ALA A 41 8.98 -15.51 16.26
C ALA A 41 7.55 -15.40 15.74
N ARG A 42 7.08 -14.17 15.52
CA ARG A 42 5.72 -13.91 15.05
C ARG A 42 5.63 -13.69 13.54
N LYS A 43 6.76 -13.60 12.84
CA LYS A 43 6.84 -13.13 11.44
C LYS A 43 6.10 -11.80 11.26
N THR A 44 6.21 -10.93 12.24
CA THR A 44 5.61 -9.60 12.22
C THR A 44 6.70 -8.54 12.19
N TRP A 45 6.30 -7.29 12.07
CA TRP A 45 7.20 -6.16 12.16
C TRP A 45 6.67 -5.20 13.22
N LYS A 46 7.59 -4.47 13.83
CA LYS A 46 7.30 -3.33 14.68
C LYS A 46 8.25 -2.23 14.24
N ALA A 47 7.71 -1.22 13.58
CA ALA A 47 8.52 -0.08 13.24
C ALA A 47 8.88 0.69 14.53
N VAL A 48 10.13 1.16 14.59
CA VAL A 48 10.71 1.68 15.82
C VAL A 48 10.50 3.20 15.87
N GLY A 49 10.03 3.70 17.01
CA GLY A 49 9.84 5.14 17.24
C GLY A 49 8.54 5.72 16.63
N PRO A 50 8.44 7.05 16.52
CA PRO A 50 7.18 7.75 16.21
C PRO A 50 6.64 7.49 14.79
N LYS A 51 7.49 6.98 13.89
CA LYS A 51 7.12 6.68 12.49
C LYS A 51 6.57 5.27 12.31
N ALA A 52 6.24 4.58 13.42
CA ALA A 52 5.89 3.17 13.38
C ALA A 52 4.70 2.84 12.46
N SER A 53 3.69 3.72 12.44
CA SER A 53 2.46 3.53 11.66
C SER A 53 2.63 3.74 10.15
N TRP A 54 3.83 4.11 9.69
CA TRP A 54 4.05 4.49 8.29
C TRP A 54 4.30 3.30 7.37
N TRP A 55 4.74 2.15 7.89
CA TRP A 55 4.96 0.94 7.10
C TRP A 55 3.70 0.52 6.31
N SER A 56 2.58 0.26 6.99
CA SER A 56 1.34 -0.14 6.30
C SER A 56 0.84 0.95 5.34
N SER A 57 1.08 2.23 5.67
CA SER A 57 0.74 3.33 4.77
C SER A 57 1.61 3.33 3.50
N ALA A 58 2.91 3.07 3.65
CA ALA A 58 3.87 3.00 2.56
C ALA A 58 3.60 1.82 1.63
N ILE A 59 3.36 0.63 2.21
CA ILE A 59 2.97 -0.55 1.43
C ILE A 59 1.73 -0.25 0.60
N GLY A 60 0.70 0.37 1.19
CA GLY A 60 -0.49 0.70 0.42
C GLY A 60 -0.25 1.73 -0.68
N ILE A 61 0.64 2.70 -0.46
CA ILE A 61 1.04 3.66 -1.49
C ILE A 61 1.77 2.93 -2.62
N HIS A 62 2.83 2.19 -2.31
CA HIS A 62 3.65 1.51 -3.32
C HIS A 62 2.90 0.39 -4.04
N THR A 63 2.01 -0.34 -3.36
CA THR A 63 1.15 -1.35 -4.00
C THR A 63 0.28 -0.70 -5.07
N ARG A 64 -0.32 0.47 -4.79
CA ARG A 64 -1.13 1.22 -5.78
C ARG A 64 -0.30 1.86 -6.87
N ASP A 65 0.92 2.29 -6.56
CA ASP A 65 1.82 2.94 -7.52
C ASP A 65 2.53 1.94 -8.44
N CYS A 66 2.74 0.71 -7.98
CA CYS A 66 3.52 -0.31 -8.68
C CYS A 66 2.66 -1.43 -9.27
N CYS A 67 1.42 -1.65 -8.83
CA CYS A 67 0.59 -2.71 -9.38
C CYS A 67 -0.50 -2.19 -10.30
N ASP A 68 -0.73 -2.89 -11.41
CA ASP A 68 -1.91 -2.61 -12.24
C ASP A 68 -3.19 -3.13 -11.57
N PRO A 69 -4.32 -2.40 -11.72
CA PRO A 69 -5.61 -2.80 -11.15
C PRO A 69 -6.30 -3.91 -11.96
N PHE A 70 -5.72 -4.33 -13.10
CA PHE A 70 -6.32 -5.26 -14.04
C PHE A 70 -6.26 -6.71 -13.60
N TYR A 71 -5.33 -7.06 -12.70
CA TYR A 71 -5.25 -8.41 -12.14
C TYR A 71 -6.37 -8.64 -11.13
N ASP A 72 -7.01 -9.82 -11.18
CA ASP A 72 -8.10 -10.13 -10.26
C ASP A 72 -7.59 -10.54 -8.88
N LYS A 73 -6.42 -11.20 -8.83
CA LYS A 73 -5.79 -11.67 -7.60
C LYS A 73 -4.35 -11.20 -7.53
N TRP A 74 -3.86 -11.04 -6.30
CA TRP A 74 -2.46 -10.75 -6.04
C TRP A 74 -1.49 -11.75 -6.69
N ASP A 75 -1.89 -13.03 -6.76
CA ASP A 75 -1.05 -14.08 -7.33
C ASP A 75 -0.80 -13.89 -8.83
N ASP A 76 -1.75 -13.24 -9.53
CA ASP A 76 -1.66 -12.94 -10.97
C ASP A 76 -0.79 -11.69 -11.25
N VAL A 77 -0.48 -10.88 -10.23
CA VAL A 77 0.37 -9.70 -10.39
C VAL A 77 1.81 -10.14 -10.77
N PRO A 78 2.42 -9.58 -11.82
CA PRO A 78 3.75 -9.98 -12.27
C PRO A 78 4.83 -9.79 -11.21
N ALA A 79 5.83 -10.67 -11.23
CA ALA A 79 6.96 -10.63 -10.31
C ALA A 79 7.72 -9.29 -10.38
N CYS A 80 7.83 -8.66 -11.55
CA CYS A 80 8.47 -7.35 -11.71
C CYS A 80 7.74 -6.24 -10.92
N GLN A 81 6.40 -6.23 -10.93
CA GLN A 81 5.59 -5.27 -10.17
C GLN A 81 5.78 -5.47 -8.66
N LYS A 82 5.80 -6.74 -8.23
CA LYS A 82 6.08 -7.13 -6.83
C LYS A 82 7.49 -6.68 -6.40
N ALA A 83 8.50 -6.88 -7.27
CA ALA A 83 9.87 -6.44 -7.03
C ALA A 83 9.98 -4.91 -6.95
N MET A 84 9.21 -4.16 -7.73
CA MET A 84 9.19 -2.69 -7.63
C MET A 84 8.71 -2.22 -6.26
N ILE A 85 7.68 -2.85 -5.68
CA ILE A 85 7.25 -2.53 -4.31
C ILE A 85 8.41 -2.73 -3.33
N ARG A 86 9.15 -3.83 -3.47
CA ARG A 86 10.34 -4.13 -2.65
C ARG A 86 11.38 -3.01 -2.75
N HIS A 87 11.75 -2.61 -3.96
CA HIS A 87 12.72 -1.53 -4.18
C HIS A 87 12.26 -0.21 -3.57
N ARG A 88 10.99 0.17 -3.78
CA ARG A 88 10.42 1.41 -3.23
C ARG A 88 10.36 1.39 -1.69
N MET A 89 10.04 0.25 -1.10
CA MET A 89 10.08 0.11 0.36
C MET A 89 11.50 0.29 0.91
N LEU A 90 12.52 -0.24 0.23
CA LEU A 90 13.92 -0.05 0.62
C LEU A 90 14.42 1.39 0.41
N ASP A 91 13.77 2.21 -0.42
CA ASP A 91 14.06 3.65 -0.50
C ASP A 91 13.66 4.37 0.80
N TRP A 92 12.60 3.90 1.48
CA TRP A 92 12.03 4.56 2.67
C TRP A 92 12.42 3.91 3.99
N PHE A 93 12.71 2.62 4.00
CA PHE A 93 12.94 1.83 5.21
C PHE A 93 14.33 1.21 5.25
N GLU A 94 14.92 1.21 6.44
CA GLU A 94 16.12 0.47 6.79
C GLU A 94 15.68 -0.83 7.48
N CYS A 95 16.18 -1.97 6.98
CA CYS A 95 15.78 -3.30 7.41
C CYS A 95 17.02 -4.11 7.75
N ASP A 96 16.98 -4.80 8.88
CA ASP A 96 18.08 -5.61 9.43
C ASP A 96 17.99 -7.10 9.04
N ASN A 97 16.88 -7.52 8.42
CA ASN A 97 16.63 -8.90 8.04
C ASN A 97 15.89 -8.99 6.70
N ASP A 98 16.63 -9.24 5.62
CA ASP A 98 16.08 -9.30 4.24
C ASP A 98 15.02 -10.39 4.07
N LYS A 99 15.22 -11.57 4.68
CA LYS A 99 14.28 -12.68 4.53
C LYS A 99 12.94 -12.37 5.19
N LEU A 100 12.96 -11.87 6.43
CA LEU A 100 11.73 -11.47 7.13
C LEU A 100 11.08 -10.26 6.46
N PHE A 101 11.88 -9.34 5.93
CA PHE A 101 11.38 -8.22 5.14
C PHE A 101 10.56 -8.71 3.95
N ASP A 102 11.09 -9.64 3.16
CA ASP A 102 10.38 -10.18 1.99
C ASP A 102 9.10 -10.94 2.39
N GLU A 103 9.16 -11.79 3.43
CA GLU A 103 7.99 -12.53 3.92
C GLU A 103 6.86 -11.59 4.39
N VAL A 104 7.21 -10.57 5.17
CA VAL A 104 6.26 -9.57 5.67
C VAL A 104 5.73 -8.70 4.54
N LEU A 105 6.61 -8.23 3.66
CA LEU A 105 6.26 -7.36 2.56
C LEU A 105 5.24 -8.02 1.64
N ILE A 106 5.47 -9.28 1.26
CA ILE A 106 4.55 -10.01 0.38
C ILE A 106 3.18 -10.17 1.04
N ARG A 107 3.14 -10.51 2.33
CA ARG A 107 1.87 -10.64 3.07
C ARG A 107 1.11 -9.31 3.10
N ASP A 108 1.77 -8.26 3.57
CA ASP A 108 1.13 -6.95 3.77
C ASP A 108 0.75 -6.30 2.42
N ALA A 109 1.55 -6.52 1.36
CA ALA A 109 1.23 -6.04 0.01
C ALA A 109 0.05 -6.80 -0.60
N ARG A 110 -0.06 -8.12 -0.38
CA ARG A 110 -1.23 -8.91 -0.77
C ARG A 110 -2.49 -8.39 -0.10
N GLU A 111 -2.46 -8.18 1.22
CA GLU A 111 -3.58 -7.61 1.97
C GLU A 111 -3.95 -6.23 1.42
N SER A 112 -2.97 -5.35 1.24
CA SER A 112 -3.22 -4.01 0.70
C SER A 112 -3.76 -4.02 -0.73
N TYR A 113 -3.37 -4.98 -1.57
CA TYR A 113 -3.87 -5.12 -2.93
C TYR A 113 -5.34 -5.54 -2.92
N ASN A 114 -5.70 -6.52 -2.09
CA ASN A 114 -7.07 -7.02 -1.96
C ASN A 114 -8.02 -5.94 -1.40
N ASP A 115 -7.56 -5.18 -0.40
CA ASP A 115 -8.30 -4.02 0.13
C ASP A 115 -8.53 -2.97 -0.97
N TRP A 116 -7.49 -2.67 -1.74
CA TRP A 116 -7.59 -1.71 -2.84
C TRP A 116 -8.55 -2.18 -3.95
N LYS A 117 -8.49 -3.46 -4.35
CA LYS A 117 -9.44 -4.05 -5.32
C LYS A 117 -10.88 -4.00 -4.81
N SER A 118 -11.09 -4.25 -3.51
CA SER A 118 -12.40 -4.14 -2.87
C SER A 118 -12.92 -2.70 -2.92
N ASP A 119 -12.07 -1.73 -2.58
CA ASP A 119 -12.38 -0.29 -2.67
C ASP A 119 -12.71 0.13 -4.10
N LEU A 120 -11.95 -0.34 -5.11
CA LEU A 120 -12.23 -0.09 -6.52
C LEU A 120 -13.58 -0.69 -6.94
N SER A 121 -13.87 -1.93 -6.55
CA SER A 121 -15.14 -2.59 -6.85
C SER A 121 -16.32 -1.79 -6.28
N VAL A 122 -16.23 -1.35 -5.02
CA VAL A 122 -17.25 -0.51 -4.39
C VAL A 122 -17.38 0.83 -5.11
N TYR A 123 -16.25 1.47 -5.45
CA TYR A 123 -16.26 2.72 -6.21
C TYR A 123 -16.98 2.58 -7.55
N PHE A 124 -16.65 1.55 -8.33
CA PHE A 124 -17.29 1.30 -9.63
C PHE A 124 -18.75 0.88 -9.50
N LYS A 125 -19.15 0.13 -8.48
CA LYS A 125 -20.58 -0.16 -8.21
C LYS A 125 -21.36 1.12 -7.90
N ASN A 126 -20.79 2.02 -7.11
CA ASN A 126 -21.44 3.28 -6.70
C ASN A 126 -21.46 4.34 -7.81
N LYS A 127 -20.49 4.31 -8.74
CA LYS A 127 -20.33 5.29 -9.82
C LYS A 127 -20.79 4.76 -11.20
N GLY A 128 -20.94 3.44 -11.34
CA GLY A 128 -21.23 2.73 -12.59
C GLY A 128 -22.64 2.90 -13.16
N GLY A 129 -23.48 3.75 -12.55
CA GLY A 129 -24.63 4.34 -13.25
C GLY A 129 -24.23 5.38 -14.31
N MET A 130 -22.98 5.85 -14.32
CA MET A 130 -22.41 6.65 -15.41
C MET A 130 -21.40 5.80 -16.16
N GLN A 131 -21.60 5.68 -17.48
CA GLN A 131 -20.71 4.96 -18.40
C GLN A 131 -19.23 5.24 -18.08
N ALA A 132 -18.52 4.20 -17.61
CA ALA A 132 -17.11 4.31 -17.27
C ALA A 132 -16.31 4.57 -18.55
N LYS A 133 -16.00 5.85 -18.84
CA LYS A 133 -14.84 6.16 -19.67
C LYS A 133 -13.63 5.54 -18.96
N ARG A 134 -12.96 4.61 -19.65
CA ARG A 134 -11.72 3.96 -19.19
C ARG A 134 -10.82 5.03 -18.55
N PRO A 135 -10.22 4.80 -17.38
CA PRO A 135 -9.31 5.77 -16.81
C PRO A 135 -8.17 6.02 -17.81
N ILE A 136 -8.17 7.22 -18.39
CA ILE A 136 -7.12 7.73 -19.28
C ILE A 136 -5.94 8.07 -18.38
N ASN A 137 -5.22 7.05 -17.94
CA ASN A 137 -3.85 7.20 -17.50
C ASN A 137 -3.15 5.84 -17.61
N VAL A 138 -3.05 5.37 -18.85
CA VAL A 138 -2.11 4.31 -19.20
C VAL A 138 -0.72 4.93 -19.04
N ARG A 139 -0.05 4.68 -17.90
CA ARG A 139 1.35 5.10 -17.69
C ARG A 139 2.20 4.48 -18.81
N SER A 140 3.15 5.24 -19.34
CA SER A 140 3.95 4.85 -20.52
C SER A 140 4.74 3.57 -20.29
N ASP A 141 4.85 2.76 -21.35
CA ASP A 141 5.57 1.48 -21.37
C ASP A 141 7.05 1.60 -20.97
N GLU A 142 7.65 2.79 -21.06
CA GLU A 142 9.03 3.07 -20.66
C GLU A 142 9.32 2.78 -19.18
N GLN A 143 8.32 2.91 -18.30
CA GLN A 143 8.51 2.63 -16.88
C GLN A 143 8.64 1.11 -16.61
N TRP A 144 8.13 0.28 -17.51
CA TRP A 144 8.18 -1.18 -17.45
C TRP A 144 9.37 -1.79 -18.20
N GLN A 145 9.91 -1.10 -19.22
CA GLN A 145 11.06 -1.57 -19.99
C GLN A 145 12.35 -1.71 -19.18
N LYS A 146 12.42 -1.15 -17.96
CA LYS A 146 13.56 -1.35 -17.04
C LYS A 146 13.53 -2.69 -16.30
N CYS A 147 12.53 -3.54 -16.57
CA CYS A 147 12.37 -4.85 -15.94
C CYS A 147 12.84 -6.03 -16.83
N CYS A 148 13.43 -5.78 -18.00
CA CYS A 148 14.02 -6.79 -18.88
C CYS A 148 15.53 -6.55 -19.04
#